data_AF-A0A7C4FPN9-F1
#
_entry.id   AF-A0A7C4FPN9-F1
#
_cell.length_a   1.000
_cell.length_b   1.000
_cell.length_c   1.000
_cell.angle_alpha   90.00
_cell.angle_beta   90.00
_cell.angle_gamma   90.00
#
_symmetry.space_group_name_H-M   'P 1'
#
loop_
_entity.id
_entity.type
_entity.pdbx_description
1 polymer ?
#
loop_
_entity_poly.entity_id
_entity_poly.type
_entity_poly.pdbx_seq_one_letter_code
_entity_poly.pdbx_strand_id
1 'polypeptide(L)'
;MIGGKGGVGKTTCASALALFAAKEGKRTLLLSSDPTPSLSDILELEPGEEIREVPKSEGKLFVLEISSEKYLSFGENVLERRFIK
;
A
#
# COMPACT_ATOMS: atom_id res chain seq x y z
N MET A 1 2.67 -6.51 10.40
CA MET A 1 3.23 -5.15 10.18
C MET A 1 4.74 -5.28 10.08
N ILE A 2 5.38 -4.69 9.06
CA ILE A 2 6.84 -4.69 8.89
C ILE A 2 7.31 -3.24 9.05
N GLY A 3 8.20 -2.99 10.01
CA GLY A 3 8.69 -1.66 10.37
C GLY A 3 10.19 -1.66 10.62
N GLY A 4 10.80 -0.48 10.69
CA GLY A 4 12.25 -0.32 10.87
C GLY A 4 12.82 0.95 10.23
N LYS A 5 14.14 1.14 10.34
CA LYS A 5 14.86 2.29 9.77
C LYS A 5 14.71 2.39 8.24
N GLY A 6 15.04 3.54 7.65
CA GLY A 6 15.14 3.69 6.19
C GLY A 6 16.19 2.74 5.60
N GLY A 7 15.94 2.19 4.42
CA GLY A 7 16.92 1.37 3.68
C GLY A 7 17.15 -0.07 4.16
N VAL A 8 16.48 -0.55 5.21
CA VAL A 8 16.68 -1.92 5.75
C VAL A 8 15.91 -3.03 4.98
N GLY A 9 15.31 -2.71 3.82
CA GLY A 9 14.59 -3.69 2.99
C GLY A 9 13.14 -3.97 3.38
N LYS A 10 12.48 -3.08 4.11
CA LYS A 10 11.08 -3.26 4.59
C LYS A 10 10.10 -3.55 3.46
N THR A 11 10.11 -2.72 2.42
CA THR A 11 9.21 -2.84 1.26
C THR A 11 9.44 -4.16 0.53
N THR A 12 10.71 -4.56 0.36
CA THR A 12 11.10 -5.84 -0.25
C THR A 12 10.56 -7.02 0.55
N CYS A 13 10.81 -7.06 1.87
CA CYS A 13 10.33 -8.13 2.73
C CYS A 13 8.80 -8.19 2.79
N ALA A 14 8.12 -7.03 2.83
CA ALA A 14 6.67 -6.97 2.81
C ALA A 14 6.07 -7.49 1.51
N SER A 15 6.66 -7.12 0.38
CA SER A 15 6.23 -7.58 -0.95
C SER A 15 6.44 -9.09 -1.10
N ALA A 16 7.60 -9.61 -0.69
CA ALA A 16 7.89 -11.03 -0.72
C ALA A 16 6.92 -11.85 0.15
N LEU A 17 6.63 -11.37 1.36
CA LEU A 17 5.68 -12.03 2.26
C LEU A 17 4.25 -12.01 1.70
N ALA A 18 3.83 -10.89 1.09
CA ALA A 18 2.52 -10.77 0.48
C ALA A 18 2.37 -11.70 -0.74
N LEU A 19 3.39 -11.78 -1.58
CA LEU A 19 3.42 -12.71 -2.72
C LEU A 19 3.37 -14.17 -2.25
N PHE A 20 4.15 -14.53 -1.24
CA PHE A 20 4.11 -15.87 -0.65
C PHE A 20 2.71 -16.22 -0.12
N ALA A 21 2.08 -15.32 0.63
CA ALA A 21 0.72 -15.54 1.13
C ALA A 21 -0.30 -15.72 -0.01
N ALA A 22 -0.20 -14.91 -1.07
CA ALA A 22 -1.04 -15.04 -2.26
C ALA A 22 -0.86 -16.39 -2.95
N LYS A 23 0.38 -16.84 -3.07
CA LYS A 23 0.77 -18.15 -3.64
C LYS A 23 0.19 -19.32 -2.87
N GLU A 24 0.10 -19.21 -1.55
CA GLU A 24 -0.55 -20.18 -0.67
C GLU A 24 -2.10 -20.11 -0.73
N GLY A 25 -2.67 -19.42 -1.74
CA GLY A 25 -4.10 -19.32 -1.97
C GLY A 25 -4.81 -18.28 -1.09
N LYS A 26 -4.08 -17.47 -0.30
CA LYS A 26 -4.70 -16.45 0.56
C LYS A 26 -4.99 -15.19 -0.26
N ARG A 27 -6.20 -14.66 -0.10
CA ARG A 27 -6.55 -13.33 -0.64
C ARG A 27 -5.80 -12.27 0.16
N THR A 28 -4.80 -11.64 -0.45
CA THR A 28 -3.77 -10.85 0.26
C THR A 28 -3.76 -9.40 -0.21
N LEU A 29 -3.73 -8.45 0.72
CA LEU A 29 -3.56 -7.01 0.44
C LEU A 29 -2.21 -6.54 1.00
N LEU A 30 -1.37 -6.00 0.12
CA LEU A 30 -0.14 -5.29 0.46
C LEU A 30 -0.45 -3.79 0.59
N LEU A 31 -0.29 -3.27 1.81
CA LEU A 31 -0.53 -1.86 2.12
C LEU A 31 0.79 -1.16 2.42
N SER A 32 1.05 -0.03 1.74
CA SER A 32 2.13 0.90 2.09
C SER A 32 1.58 2.25 2.53
N SER A 33 2.19 2.79 3.58
CA SER A 33 2.04 4.18 4.02
C SER A 33 3.35 4.96 3.94
N ASP A 34 4.39 4.38 3.30
CA ASP A 34 5.70 5.01 3.17
C ASP A 34 5.63 6.05 2.04
N PRO A 35 6.08 7.31 2.26
CA PRO A 35 6.09 8.33 1.22
C PRO A 35 7.08 8.03 0.08
N THR A 36 7.95 7.03 0.26
CA THR A 36 8.99 6.70 -0.73
C THR A 36 8.45 5.73 -1.79
N PRO A 37 8.40 6.12 -3.09
CA PRO A 37 7.95 5.25 -4.16
C PRO A 37 8.95 4.11 -4.30
N SER A 38 8.57 2.96 -3.76
CA SER A 38 9.39 1.73 -3.76
C SER A 38 8.58 0.50 -4.13
N LEU A 39 7.25 0.57 -4.06
CA LEU A 39 6.36 -0.50 -4.50
C LEU A 39 6.18 -0.52 -6.03
N SER A 40 6.20 0.64 -6.68
CA SER A 40 6.07 0.73 -8.14
C SER A 40 7.17 -0.04 -8.86
N ASP A 41 8.41 0.12 -8.39
CA ASP A 41 9.57 -0.60 -8.91
C ASP A 41 9.49 -2.11 -8.65
N ILE A 42 9.03 -2.52 -7.47
CA ILE A 42 8.98 -3.95 -7.09
C ILE A 42 7.87 -4.69 -7.82
N LEU A 43 6.72 -4.03 -8.01
CA LEU A 43 5.52 -4.65 -8.55
C LEU A 43 5.34 -4.39 -10.05
N GLU A 44 6.20 -3.58 -10.65
CA GLU A 44 6.11 -3.11 -12.05
C GLU A 44 4.73 -2.52 -12.38
N LEU A 45 4.11 -1.88 -11.40
CA LEU A 45 2.78 -1.28 -11.48
C LEU A 45 2.73 -0.05 -10.58
N GLU A 46 2.11 1.04 -11.01
CA GLU A 46 1.92 2.21 -10.15
C GLU A 46 0.84 1.91 -9.11
N PRO A 47 1.18 1.79 -7.81
CA PRO A 47 0.19 1.69 -6.75
C PRO A 47 -0.55 3.02 -6.67
N GLY A 48 -1.83 2.95 -6.28
CA GLY A 48 -2.62 4.14 -6.09
C GLY A 48 -3.43 4.04 -4.81
N GLU A 49 -4.27 5.04 -4.63
CA GLU A 49 -5.12 5.20 -3.46
C GLU A 49 -6.39 4.35 -3.53
N GLU A 50 -6.51 3.56 -4.59
CA GLU A 50 -7.53 2.53 -4.79
C GLU A 50 -6.87 1.16 -4.78
N ILE A 51 -7.59 0.17 -4.26
CA ILE A 51 -7.11 -1.21 -4.26
C ILE A 51 -6.99 -1.69 -5.71
N ARG A 52 -5.80 -2.13 -6.09
CA ARG A 52 -5.51 -2.70 -7.42
C ARG A 52 -5.06 -4.14 -7.28
N GLU A 53 -5.49 -5.01 -8.20
CA GLU A 53 -4.95 -6.37 -8.30
C GLU A 53 -3.57 -6.32 -8.94
N VAL A 54 -2.61 -7.04 -8.37
CA VAL A 54 -1.24 -7.12 -8.91
C VAL A 54 -1.26 -8.05 -10.12
N PRO A 55 -0.89 -7.57 -11.33
CA PRO A 55 -0.88 -8.40 -12.52
C PRO A 55 0.10 -9.56 -12.38
N LYS A 56 -0.23 -10.71 -12.98
CA LYS A 56 0.67 -11.88 -13.08
C LYS A 56 1.14 -12.45 -11.73
N SER A 57 0.54 -12.07 -10.59
CA SER A 57 0.84 -12.71 -9.31
C SER A 57 0.35 -14.16 -9.32
N GLU A 58 1.16 -15.08 -8.80
CA GLU A 58 0.72 -16.44 -8.50
C GLU A 58 -0.27 -16.39 -7.32
N GLY A 59 -1.55 -16.14 -7.59
CA GLY A 59 -2.61 -16.03 -6.58
C GLY A 59 -3.28 -14.65 -6.54
N LYS A 60 -4.08 -14.40 -5.50
CA LYS A 60 -4.87 -13.17 -5.33
C LYS A 60 -4.13 -12.15 -4.47
N LEU A 61 -3.27 -11.37 -5.11
CA LEU A 61 -2.54 -10.26 -4.50
C LEU A 61 -3.13 -8.92 -4.93
N PHE A 62 -3.34 -8.03 -3.96
CA PHE A 62 -3.80 -6.67 -4.16
C PHE A 62 -2.81 -5.69 -3.53
N VAL A 63 -2.78 -4.46 -4.01
CA VAL A 63 -1.94 -3.38 -3.49
C VAL A 63 -2.75 -2.12 -3.27
N LEU A 64 -2.42 -1.39 -2.19
CA LEU A 64 -2.94 -0.07 -1.86
C LEU A 64 -1.78 0.76 -1.30
N GLU A 65 -1.64 1.99 -1.80
CA GLU A 65 -0.69 2.95 -1.27
C GLU A 65 -1.42 4.19 -0.80
N ILE A 66 -1.16 4.61 0.44
CA ILE A 66 -1.81 5.76 1.05
C ILE A 66 -0.73 6.75 1.51
N SER A 67 -0.75 7.95 0.96
CA SER A 67 0.16 9.03 1.36
C SER A 67 -0.35 9.76 2.60
N SER A 68 0.57 10.34 3.36
CA SER A 68 0.23 11.16 4.53
C SER A 68 -0.49 12.45 4.12
N GLU A 69 -0.15 13.02 2.97
CA GLU A 69 -0.85 14.18 2.38
C GLU A 69 -2.34 13.92 2.20
N LYS A 70 -2.74 12.71 1.77
CA LYS A 70 -4.17 12.40 1.62
C LYS A 70 -4.89 12.17 2.94
N TYR A 71 -4.22 11.59 3.94
CA TYR A 71 -4.80 11.48 5.28
C TYR A 71 -5.10 12.85 5.89
N LEU A 72 -4.17 13.81 5.69
CA LEU A 72 -4.33 15.17 6.15
C LEU A 72 -5.46 15.89 5.40
N SER A 73 -5.51 15.80 4.07
CA SER A 73 -6.58 16.42 3.28
C SER A 73 -7.96 15.79 3.53
N PHE A 74 -8.02 14.50 3.84
CA PHE A 74 -9.24 13.84 4.30
C PHE A 74 -9.71 14.42 5.64
N GLY A 75 -8.79 14.63 6.59
CA GLY A 75 -9.07 15.28 7.87
C GLY A 75 -9.62 16.70 7.70
N GLU A 76 -8.98 17.52 6.85
CA GLU A 76 -9.43 18.88 6.53
C GLU A 76 -10.84 18.88 5.91
N ASN A 77 -11.09 18.04 4.92
CA ASN A 77 -12.40 17.92 4.27
C ASN A 77 -13.51 17.49 5.24
N VAL A 78 -13.20 16.59 6.20
CA VAL A 78 -14.15 16.15 7.21
C VAL A 78 -14.45 17.28 8.20
N LEU A 79 -13.45 18.08 8.58
CA LEU A 79 -13.63 19.23 9.47
C LEU A 79 -14.44 20.34 8.81
N GLU A 80 -14.17 20.69 7.55
CA GLU A 80 -14.96 21.67 6.79
C GLU A 80 -16.44 21.27 6.71
N ARG A 81 -16.71 20.00 6.38
CA ARG A 81 -18.09 19.49 6.26
C ARG A 81 -18.85 19.43 7.58
N ARG A 82 -18.15 19.42 8.71
CA ARG A 82 -18.73 19.19 10.05
C ARG A 82 -18.85 20.46 10.90
N PHE A 83 -18.12 21.53 10.56
CA PHE A 83 -18.12 22.78 11.32
C PHE A 83 -18.48 24.04 10.50
N ILE A 84 -18.57 23.96 9.17
CA ILE A 84 -18.99 25.09 8.30
C ILE A 84 -20.42 24.86 7.76
N LYS A 85 -21.24 24.07 8.46
CA LYS A 85 -22.69 23.99 8.27
C LYS A 85 -23.42 24.26 9.57
#